data_AF-M0LND5-F1
#
_entry.id   AF-M0LND5-F1
#
_cell.length_a   1.000
_cell.length_b   1.000
_cell.length_c   1.000
_cell.angle_alpha   90.00
_cell.angle_beta   90.00
_cell.angle_gamma   90.00
#
_symmetry.space_group_name_H-M   'P 1'
#
loop_
_entity.id
_entity.type
_entity.pdbx_description
1 polymer ?
#
loop_
_entity_poly.entity_id
_entity_poly.type
_entity_poly.pdbx_seq_one_letter_code
_entity_poly.pdbx_strand_id
1 'polypeptide(L)'
;MTDVGVAGAGMTAFESESDAGALELAERAAWRALDDAGDVAPGDVTSVHVGNMAAEAFDERTGLENALCGALGVDGATADRIENTSASGASAVLRAVDAVRAGRSSVALVVGVETMSAVDTDDATELISRLVHDREYEQGLTLPSFAGLAADRYLETTGADEDALAAVAVKNHRNGAANPYAQFQREITAEEARSSPAVADPLRLYDCCPTSDGAAAIVLRAGGDDDVELAGVAGATGTHAVAERPDPLAIESVSRAGDRAFADTGLEREAVDVACIHDAFTVLELLELEELGFYDGGRAWEATLEGETALDGDLPVNPGGGLKARGHPLGATGVAQLVELTWQLRGDADARQVAGPETGLALNVGGFGNNAICTLLEAR
;
A
#
# COMPACT_ATOMS: atom_id res chain seq x y z
N MET A 1 21.77 12.97 6.81
CA MET A 1 21.08 12.10 7.78
C MET A 1 21.78 10.76 7.77
N THR A 2 21.46 9.82 8.65
CA THR A 2 21.91 8.42 8.46
C THR A 2 21.13 7.84 7.30
N ASP A 3 21.82 7.32 6.29
CA ASP A 3 21.21 6.60 5.17
C ASP A 3 20.47 5.35 5.69
N VAL A 4 19.41 4.94 4.99
CA VAL A 4 18.58 3.79 5.39
C VAL A 4 18.50 2.80 4.24
N GLY A 5 19.30 1.75 4.31
CA GLY A 5 19.26 0.64 3.37
C GLY A 5 18.10 -0.31 3.64
N VAL A 6 17.56 -0.89 2.57
CA VAL A 6 16.63 -2.03 2.63
C VAL A 6 17.45 -3.30 2.47
N ALA A 7 17.84 -3.91 3.60
CA ALA A 7 18.69 -5.10 3.61
C ALA A 7 17.93 -6.33 3.11
N GLY A 8 16.65 -6.48 3.48
CA GLY A 8 15.85 -7.62 3.04
C GLY A 8 14.36 -7.31 2.94
N ALA A 9 13.67 -8.05 2.08
CA ALA A 9 12.26 -7.88 1.79
C ALA A 9 11.55 -9.23 1.60
N GLY A 10 10.31 -9.35 2.09
CA GLY A 10 9.55 -10.58 1.91
C GLY A 10 8.06 -10.40 2.23
N MET A 11 7.20 -11.14 1.54
CA MET A 11 5.76 -11.18 1.85
C MET A 11 5.22 -12.60 1.75
N THR A 12 4.11 -12.87 2.42
CA THR A 12 3.29 -14.07 2.17
C THR A 12 2.56 -13.94 0.83
N ALA A 13 2.05 -15.04 0.30
CA ALA A 13 0.96 -14.89 -0.67
C ALA A 13 -0.22 -14.23 0.06
N PHE A 14 -0.94 -13.35 -0.63
CA PHE A 14 -2.18 -12.80 -0.12
C PHE A 14 -3.32 -13.73 -0.54
N GLU A 15 -4.20 -14.02 0.39
CA GLU A 15 -5.21 -15.06 0.26
C GLU A 15 -6.59 -14.48 0.60
N SER A 16 -7.65 -15.02 -0.01
CA SER A 16 -9.00 -14.65 0.38
C SER A 16 -9.37 -15.16 1.77
N GLU A 17 -8.74 -16.26 2.18
CA GLU A 17 -8.92 -16.92 3.47
C GLU A 17 -7.63 -17.69 3.77
N SER A 18 -7.00 -17.40 4.90
CA SER A 18 -5.80 -18.08 5.37
C SER A 18 -6.12 -19.03 6.53
N ASP A 19 -5.53 -20.23 6.52
CA ASP A 19 -5.57 -21.15 7.67
C ASP A 19 -4.68 -20.68 8.84
N ALA A 20 -3.80 -19.70 8.60
CA ALA A 20 -2.86 -19.14 9.57
C ALA A 20 -3.39 -17.81 10.13
N GLY A 21 -3.29 -17.65 11.46
CA GLY A 21 -3.62 -16.38 12.14
C GLY A 21 -2.53 -15.31 11.98
N ALA A 22 -2.81 -14.09 12.46
CA ALA A 22 -1.99 -12.91 12.19
C ALA A 22 -0.53 -13.07 12.66
N LEU A 23 -0.28 -13.70 13.81
CA LEU A 23 1.09 -13.93 14.28
C LEU A 23 1.89 -14.85 13.34
N GLU A 24 1.28 -15.94 12.88
CA GLU A 24 1.98 -16.91 12.04
C GLU A 24 2.28 -16.32 10.65
N LEU A 25 1.34 -15.55 10.08
CA LEU A 25 1.60 -14.81 8.84
C LEU A 25 2.72 -13.78 9.01
N ALA A 26 2.68 -12.99 10.09
CA ALA A 26 3.72 -12.02 10.41
C ALA A 26 5.09 -12.67 10.58
N GLU A 27 5.16 -13.81 11.27
CA GLU A 27 6.38 -14.59 11.44
C GLU A 27 6.92 -15.09 10.09
N ARG A 28 6.06 -15.64 9.23
CA ARG A 28 6.44 -16.10 7.88
C ARG A 28 7.01 -14.96 7.04
N ALA A 29 6.39 -13.79 7.04
CA ALA A 29 6.89 -12.63 6.30
C ALA A 29 8.23 -12.12 6.87
N ALA A 30 8.33 -12.02 8.20
CA ALA A 30 9.55 -11.59 8.88
C ALA A 30 10.74 -12.51 8.56
N TRP A 31 10.56 -13.84 8.63
CA TRP A 31 11.62 -14.77 8.27
C TRP A 31 12.01 -14.67 6.81
N ARG A 32 11.06 -14.48 5.88
CA ARG A 32 11.39 -14.24 4.46
C ARG A 32 12.26 -13.00 4.28
N ALA A 33 11.97 -11.91 4.97
CA ALA A 33 12.77 -10.69 4.89
C ALA A 33 14.14 -10.82 5.58
N LEU A 34 14.23 -11.54 6.70
CA LEU A 34 15.51 -11.82 7.37
C LEU A 34 16.40 -12.77 6.56
N ASP A 35 15.80 -13.81 5.96
CA ASP A 35 16.48 -14.74 5.07
C ASP A 35 16.97 -14.04 3.80
N ASP A 36 16.17 -13.12 3.23
CA ASP A 36 16.55 -12.29 2.08
C ASP A 36 17.72 -11.36 2.40
N ALA A 37 17.75 -10.78 3.61
CA ALA A 37 18.89 -9.98 4.06
C ALA A 37 20.19 -10.81 4.16
N GLY A 38 20.10 -12.10 4.47
CA GLY A 38 21.19 -13.08 4.41
C GLY A 38 22.29 -12.96 5.48
N ASP A 39 22.58 -11.74 5.97
CA ASP A 39 23.62 -11.45 6.96
C ASP A 39 23.09 -10.80 8.26
N VAL A 40 21.76 -10.65 8.39
CA VAL A 40 21.09 -10.16 9.61
C VAL A 40 20.61 -11.34 10.45
N ALA A 41 21.19 -11.54 11.64
CA ALA A 41 20.65 -12.50 12.60
C ALA A 41 19.51 -11.86 13.40
N PRO A 42 18.58 -12.65 13.97
CA PRO A 42 17.53 -12.13 14.86
C PRO A 42 18.08 -11.24 16.00
N GLY A 43 19.23 -11.63 16.59
CA GLY A 43 19.86 -10.85 17.66
C GLY A 43 20.42 -9.48 17.24
N ASP A 44 20.52 -9.21 15.93
CA ASP A 44 20.96 -7.90 15.41
C ASP A 44 19.81 -6.90 15.31
N VAL A 45 18.55 -7.38 15.31
CA VAL A 45 17.35 -6.54 15.25
C VAL A 45 17.21 -5.74 16.54
N THR A 46 17.27 -4.42 16.44
CA THR A 46 17.18 -3.51 17.60
C THR A 46 15.78 -2.93 17.81
N SER A 47 14.94 -2.93 16.77
CA SER A 47 13.54 -2.50 16.89
C SER A 47 12.61 -3.25 15.94
N VAL A 48 11.39 -3.54 16.37
CA VAL A 48 10.31 -4.15 15.59
C VAL A 48 9.14 -3.17 15.50
N HIS A 49 8.66 -2.91 14.28
CA HIS A 49 7.55 -2.00 14.00
C HIS A 49 6.44 -2.76 13.30
N VAL A 50 5.32 -3.00 13.97
CA VAL A 50 4.22 -3.78 13.43
C VAL A 50 3.09 -2.88 12.93
N GLY A 51 2.83 -2.89 11.63
CA GLY A 51 1.65 -2.27 11.02
C GLY A 51 0.46 -3.23 11.07
N ASN A 52 -0.55 -2.91 11.87
CA ASN A 52 -1.76 -3.73 11.95
C ASN A 52 -2.94 -2.83 12.32
N MET A 53 -4.06 -2.95 11.59
CA MET A 53 -5.26 -2.18 11.91
C MET A 53 -5.99 -2.79 13.09
N ALA A 54 -6.37 -4.06 12.99
CA ALA A 54 -7.44 -4.58 13.83
C ALA A 54 -7.31 -6.07 14.18
N ALA A 55 -6.10 -6.55 14.51
CA ALA A 55 -5.92 -7.92 15.02
C ALA A 55 -6.79 -8.24 16.25
N GLU A 56 -7.21 -7.23 17.01
CA GLU A 56 -8.13 -7.41 18.15
C GLU A 56 -9.54 -7.81 17.71
N ALA A 57 -9.98 -7.33 16.54
CA ALA A 57 -11.29 -7.62 15.97
C ALA A 57 -11.24 -8.81 15.01
N PHE A 58 -10.15 -8.97 14.27
CA PHE A 58 -9.97 -10.00 13.24
C PHE A 58 -9.24 -11.27 13.72
N ASP A 59 -8.40 -11.21 14.74
CA ASP A 59 -7.60 -12.35 15.23
C ASP A 59 -7.76 -12.57 16.75
N GLU A 60 -8.67 -11.82 17.40
CA GLU A 60 -8.88 -11.78 18.86
C GLU A 60 -7.58 -11.57 19.66
N ARG A 61 -6.61 -10.85 19.09
CA ARG A 61 -5.24 -10.76 19.62
C ARG A 61 -4.84 -9.33 19.98
N THR A 62 -4.32 -9.17 21.18
CA THR A 62 -3.59 -7.97 21.64
C THR A 62 -2.09 -8.28 21.77
N GLY A 63 -1.26 -7.23 21.74
CA GLY A 63 0.19 -7.38 21.94
C GLY A 63 0.91 -8.15 20.83
N LEU A 64 0.45 -7.99 19.58
CA LEU A 64 0.95 -8.71 18.40
C LEU A 64 2.45 -8.49 18.19
N GLU A 65 2.94 -7.26 18.38
CA GLU A 65 4.34 -6.87 18.31
C GLU A 65 5.22 -7.62 19.32
N ASN A 66 4.74 -7.77 20.55
CA ASN A 66 5.45 -8.50 21.60
C ASN A 66 5.46 -10.01 21.32
N ALA A 67 4.33 -10.54 20.86
CA ALA A 67 4.22 -11.95 20.48
C ALA A 67 5.15 -12.29 19.31
N LEU A 68 5.25 -11.40 18.32
CA LEU A 68 6.16 -11.54 17.18
C LEU A 68 7.63 -11.52 17.63
N CYS A 69 8.00 -10.62 18.53
CA CYS A 69 9.36 -10.61 19.08
C CYS A 69 9.73 -11.96 19.73
N GLY A 70 8.81 -12.52 20.53
CA GLY A 70 9.00 -13.82 21.16
C GLY A 70 9.06 -14.97 20.16
N ALA A 71 8.28 -14.93 19.08
CA ALA A 71 8.29 -15.96 18.04
C ALA A 71 9.61 -15.96 17.24
N LEU A 72 10.14 -14.78 16.92
CA LEU A 72 11.38 -14.61 16.16
C LEU A 72 12.66 -14.77 17.01
N GLY A 73 12.54 -14.72 18.33
CA GLY A 73 13.69 -14.74 19.25
C GLY A 73 14.53 -13.47 19.21
N VAL A 74 13.90 -12.32 18.91
CA VAL A 74 14.56 -10.99 18.87
C VAL A 74 14.50 -10.29 20.24
N ASP A 75 14.75 -11.06 21.31
CA ASP A 75 14.67 -10.58 22.69
C ASP A 75 15.57 -9.35 22.92
N GLY A 76 15.00 -8.29 23.51
CA GLY A 76 15.72 -7.04 23.81
C GLY A 76 15.51 -5.93 22.77
N ALA A 77 14.92 -6.23 21.60
CA ALA A 77 14.44 -5.21 20.67
C ALA A 77 13.29 -4.39 21.28
N THR A 78 13.20 -3.10 20.94
CA THR A 78 11.98 -2.32 21.20
C THR A 78 10.88 -2.76 20.23
N ALA A 79 9.63 -2.83 20.65
CA ALA A 79 8.54 -3.27 19.79
C ALA A 79 7.31 -2.37 19.95
N ASP A 80 6.75 -1.93 18.82
CA ASP A 80 5.55 -1.09 18.79
C ASP A 80 4.57 -1.59 17.72
N ARG A 81 3.26 -1.51 18.01
CA ARG A 81 2.20 -1.61 17.00
C ARG A 81 1.77 -0.21 16.57
N ILE A 82 1.75 0.02 15.26
CA ILE A 82 1.33 1.27 14.64
C ILE A 82 0.02 1.02 13.89
N GLU A 83 -0.96 1.88 14.14
CA GLU A 83 -2.28 1.85 13.53
C GLU A 83 -2.59 3.21 12.87
N ASN A 84 -2.95 3.16 11.60
CA ASN A 84 -3.50 4.26 10.78
C ASN A 84 -4.39 3.66 9.66
N THR A 85 -5.20 2.67 10.03
CA THR A 85 -6.08 1.89 9.16
C THR A 85 -5.29 1.25 8.00
N SER A 86 -5.70 1.46 6.74
CA SER A 86 -5.00 0.94 5.55
C SER A 86 -3.59 1.51 5.38
N ALA A 87 -3.24 2.61 6.07
CA ALA A 87 -1.89 3.19 6.08
C ALA A 87 -1.00 2.68 7.22
N SER A 88 -1.44 1.70 8.01
CA SER A 88 -0.70 1.18 9.18
C SER A 88 0.69 0.65 8.80
N GLY A 89 0.77 -0.10 7.69
CA GLY A 89 2.04 -0.64 7.18
C GLY A 89 3.07 0.44 6.85
N ALA A 90 2.72 1.40 5.98
CA ALA A 90 3.64 2.49 5.65
C ALA A 90 3.89 3.44 6.83
N SER A 91 2.94 3.57 7.75
CA SER A 91 3.16 4.33 8.99
C SER A 91 4.20 3.65 9.88
N ALA A 92 4.21 2.31 9.95
CA ALA A 92 5.25 1.55 10.64
C ALA A 92 6.62 1.75 9.99
N VAL A 93 6.68 1.77 8.65
CA VAL A 93 7.91 2.09 7.89
C VAL A 93 8.43 3.48 8.26
N LEU A 94 7.58 4.51 8.23
CA LEU A 94 7.98 5.87 8.59
C LEU A 94 8.54 5.93 10.01
N ARG A 95 7.94 5.23 10.99
CA ARG A 95 8.45 5.16 12.37
C ARG A 95 9.78 4.41 12.47
N ALA A 96 9.98 3.36 11.68
CA ALA A 96 11.24 2.63 11.61
C ALA A 96 12.36 3.51 11.03
N VAL A 97 12.09 4.23 9.94
CA VAL A 97 13.02 5.20 9.33
C VAL A 97 13.35 6.31 10.33
N ASP A 98 12.36 6.88 11.03
CA ASP A 98 12.58 7.87 12.09
C ASP A 98 13.50 7.32 13.19
N ALA A 99 13.35 6.05 13.58
CA ALA A 99 14.18 5.40 14.59
C ALA A 99 15.63 5.19 14.11
N VAL A 100 15.81 4.76 12.86
CA VAL A 100 17.14 4.56 12.23
C VAL A 100 17.86 5.90 12.05
N ARG A 101 17.19 6.88 11.44
CA ARG A 101 17.75 8.23 11.22
C ARG A 101 18.10 8.95 12.53
N ALA A 102 17.37 8.67 13.61
CA ALA A 102 17.67 9.20 14.95
C ALA A 102 18.77 8.43 15.70
N GLY A 103 19.31 7.33 15.15
CA GLY A 103 20.30 6.48 15.79
C GLY A 103 19.75 5.67 16.97
N ARG A 104 18.42 5.52 17.08
CA ARG A 104 17.76 4.69 18.09
C ARG A 104 17.64 3.23 17.68
N SER A 105 17.78 2.94 16.38
CA SER A 105 17.79 1.59 15.84
C SER A 105 18.90 1.46 14.81
N SER A 106 19.68 0.38 14.88
CA SER A 106 20.68 0.04 13.86
C SER A 106 20.10 -0.92 12.81
N VAL A 107 19.20 -1.81 13.24
CA VAL A 107 18.46 -2.71 12.36
C VAL A 107 17.01 -2.71 12.83
N ALA A 108 16.10 -2.27 11.96
CA ALA A 108 14.68 -2.23 12.22
C ALA A 108 13.96 -3.26 11.35
N LEU A 109 13.23 -4.18 11.98
CA LEU A 109 12.30 -5.07 11.31
C LEU A 109 10.93 -4.39 11.26
N VAL A 110 10.37 -4.22 10.06
CA VAL A 110 9.01 -3.70 9.87
C VAL A 110 8.15 -4.83 9.34
N VAL A 111 7.01 -5.09 9.97
CA VAL A 111 6.08 -6.15 9.55
C VAL A 111 4.66 -5.59 9.50
N GLY A 112 4.03 -5.68 8.35
CA GLY A 112 2.61 -5.40 8.19
C GLY A 112 1.81 -6.69 8.07
N VAL A 113 0.66 -6.79 8.75
CA VAL A 113 -0.19 -8.00 8.69
C VAL A 113 -1.66 -7.69 8.95
N GLU A 114 -2.55 -8.43 8.29
CA GLU A 114 -3.98 -8.49 8.59
C GLU A 114 -4.56 -9.87 8.23
N THR A 115 -5.62 -10.29 8.93
CA THR A 115 -6.38 -11.54 8.68
C THR A 115 -7.88 -11.25 8.61
N MET A 116 -8.29 -10.52 7.58
CA MET A 116 -9.65 -9.99 7.44
C MET A 116 -10.72 -11.06 7.20
N SER A 117 -10.35 -12.26 6.72
CA SER A 117 -11.31 -13.32 6.40
C SER A 117 -11.96 -13.97 7.63
N ALA A 118 -11.49 -13.64 8.83
CA ALA A 118 -12.00 -14.17 10.09
C ALA A 118 -13.43 -13.71 10.43
N VAL A 119 -13.95 -12.70 9.72
CA VAL A 119 -15.32 -12.19 9.85
C VAL A 119 -15.98 -12.07 8.48
N ASP A 120 -17.31 -12.06 8.46
CA ASP A 120 -18.07 -11.87 7.22
C ASP A 120 -17.88 -10.45 6.65
N THR A 121 -18.12 -10.29 5.35
CA THR A 121 -17.93 -9.01 4.63
C THR A 121 -18.67 -7.83 5.27
N ASP A 122 -19.87 -8.06 5.80
CA ASP A 122 -20.66 -7.02 6.47
C ASP A 122 -19.96 -6.52 7.74
N ASP A 123 -19.41 -7.43 8.55
CA ASP A 123 -18.70 -7.11 9.79
C ASP A 123 -17.36 -6.43 9.50
N ALA A 124 -16.62 -6.90 8.48
CA ALA A 124 -15.41 -6.24 8.02
C ALA A 124 -15.69 -4.80 7.54
N THR A 125 -16.76 -4.62 6.75
CA THR A 125 -17.18 -3.30 6.24
C THR A 125 -17.56 -2.36 7.38
N GLU A 126 -18.32 -2.85 8.35
CA GLU A 126 -18.70 -2.10 9.56
C GLU A 126 -17.47 -1.68 10.37
N LEU A 127 -16.55 -2.61 10.64
CA LEU A 127 -15.33 -2.33 11.40
C LEU A 127 -14.48 -1.26 10.73
N ILE A 128 -14.29 -1.35 9.41
CA ILE A 128 -13.52 -0.39 8.63
C ILE A 128 -14.25 0.96 8.59
N SER A 129 -15.57 0.98 8.36
CA SER A 129 -16.32 2.23 8.21
C SER A 129 -16.31 3.11 9.46
N ARG A 130 -15.95 2.59 10.64
CA ARG A 130 -15.77 3.39 11.87
C ARG A 130 -14.61 4.40 11.82
N LEU A 131 -13.74 4.32 10.81
CA LEU A 131 -12.72 5.34 10.58
C LEU A 131 -13.31 6.65 10.00
N VAL A 132 -14.49 6.55 9.37
CA VAL A 132 -15.19 7.68 8.75
C VAL A 132 -15.64 8.67 9.83
N HIS A 133 -15.73 9.95 9.49
CA HIS A 133 -16.18 10.97 10.43
C HIS A 133 -17.61 10.68 10.94
N ASP A 134 -17.85 10.84 12.24
CA ASP A 134 -19.12 10.46 12.92
C ASP A 134 -20.38 10.90 12.16
N ARG A 135 -20.42 12.15 11.68
CA ARG A 135 -21.59 12.68 10.95
C ARG A 135 -21.85 11.99 9.62
N GLU A 136 -20.79 11.57 8.94
CA GLU A 136 -20.86 10.87 7.65
C GLU A 136 -21.25 9.41 7.87
N TYR A 137 -20.67 8.79 8.89
CA TYR A 137 -21.04 7.45 9.35
C TYR A 137 -22.52 7.37 9.75
N GLU A 138 -23.05 8.38 10.46
CA GLU A 138 -24.48 8.49 10.79
C GLU A 138 -25.41 8.57 9.57
N GLN A 139 -24.89 8.96 8.39
CA GLN A 139 -25.65 8.94 7.13
C GLN A 139 -25.59 7.57 6.42
N GLY A 140 -24.89 6.58 6.98
CA GLY A 140 -24.66 5.27 6.36
C GLY A 140 -23.57 5.27 5.29
N LEU A 141 -22.64 6.23 5.34
CA LEU A 141 -21.50 6.27 4.41
C LEU A 141 -20.45 5.23 4.80
N THR A 142 -20.05 4.43 3.81
CA THR A 142 -18.95 3.47 3.87
C THR A 142 -17.83 3.92 2.93
N LEU A 143 -16.65 3.29 3.01
CA LEU A 143 -15.55 3.58 2.07
C LEU A 143 -15.95 3.34 0.59
N PRO A 144 -16.60 2.21 0.23
CA PRO A 144 -17.12 2.04 -1.13
C PRO A 144 -18.10 3.14 -1.55
N SER A 145 -18.96 3.62 -0.63
CA SER A 145 -19.89 4.71 -0.94
C SER A 145 -19.17 6.03 -1.23
N PHE A 146 -18.11 6.38 -0.48
CA PHE A 146 -17.29 7.55 -0.81
C PHE A 146 -16.60 7.42 -2.16
N ALA A 147 -16.06 6.24 -2.45
CA ALA A 147 -15.44 5.97 -3.73
C ALA A 147 -16.44 6.05 -4.88
N GLY A 148 -17.69 5.58 -4.69
CA GLY A 148 -18.79 5.75 -5.64
C GLY A 148 -19.11 7.21 -5.90
N LEU A 149 -19.29 8.01 -4.84
CA LEU A 149 -19.53 9.46 -4.96
C LEU A 149 -18.36 10.19 -5.66
N ALA A 150 -17.12 9.80 -5.37
CA ALA A 150 -15.95 10.37 -6.01
C ALA A 150 -15.84 9.95 -7.49
N ALA A 151 -16.12 8.68 -7.81
CA ALA A 151 -16.14 8.20 -9.19
C ALA A 151 -17.20 8.91 -10.01
N ASP A 152 -18.44 8.99 -9.52
CA ASP A 152 -19.53 9.73 -10.16
C ASP A 152 -19.11 11.16 -10.48
N ARG A 153 -18.58 11.87 -9.47
CA ARG A 153 -18.11 13.26 -9.63
C ARG A 153 -16.93 13.38 -10.59
N TYR A 154 -16.00 12.43 -10.59
CA TYR A 154 -14.84 12.43 -11.48
C TYR A 154 -15.27 12.23 -12.94
N LEU A 155 -16.13 11.24 -13.21
CA LEU A 155 -16.67 10.99 -14.54
C LEU A 155 -17.47 12.19 -15.07
N GLU A 156 -18.29 12.81 -14.22
CA GLU A 156 -19.06 14.02 -14.60
C GLU A 156 -18.19 15.23 -14.99
N THR A 157 -16.97 15.35 -14.45
CA THR A 157 -16.16 16.58 -14.54
C THR A 157 -14.96 16.51 -15.47
N THR A 158 -14.45 15.31 -15.75
CA THR A 158 -13.17 15.12 -16.46
C THR A 158 -13.34 14.65 -17.90
N GLY A 159 -14.54 14.19 -18.29
CA GLY A 159 -14.81 13.58 -19.59
C GLY A 159 -14.46 12.09 -19.65
N ALA A 160 -13.94 11.52 -18.55
CA ALA A 160 -13.80 10.08 -18.37
C ALA A 160 -15.17 9.38 -18.37
N ASP A 161 -15.18 8.09 -18.69
CA ASP A 161 -16.34 7.21 -18.57
C ASP A 161 -15.98 5.91 -17.84
N GLU A 162 -16.90 4.95 -17.80
CA GLU A 162 -16.67 3.65 -17.14
C GLU A 162 -15.49 2.87 -17.73
N ASP A 163 -15.06 3.16 -18.97
CA ASP A 163 -13.90 2.50 -19.57
C ASP A 163 -12.60 2.93 -18.89
N ALA A 164 -12.53 4.16 -18.36
CA ALA A 164 -11.39 4.60 -17.56
C ALA A 164 -11.23 3.76 -16.27
N LEU A 165 -12.33 3.53 -15.54
CA LEU A 165 -12.32 2.73 -14.32
C LEU A 165 -11.99 1.25 -14.64
N ALA A 166 -12.61 0.71 -15.69
CA ALA A 166 -12.36 -0.65 -16.14
C ALA A 166 -10.89 -0.86 -16.58
N ALA A 167 -10.26 0.13 -17.19
CA ALA A 167 -8.87 0.04 -17.63
C ALA A 167 -7.89 -0.13 -16.45
N VAL A 168 -8.12 0.58 -15.33
CA VAL A 168 -7.35 0.40 -14.09
C VAL A 168 -7.48 -1.04 -13.59
N ALA A 169 -8.71 -1.56 -13.50
CA ALA A 169 -8.95 -2.92 -13.04
C ALA A 169 -8.29 -3.98 -13.95
N VAL A 170 -8.44 -3.84 -15.28
CA VAL A 170 -7.84 -4.75 -16.26
C VAL A 170 -6.32 -4.75 -16.16
N LYS A 171 -5.69 -3.56 -16.08
CA LYS A 171 -4.25 -3.43 -15.89
C LYS A 171 -3.79 -4.15 -14.64
N ASN A 172 -4.42 -3.87 -13.50
CA ASN A 172 -3.97 -4.42 -12.22
C ASN A 172 -4.21 -5.95 -12.13
N HIS A 173 -5.28 -6.47 -12.73
CA HIS A 173 -5.47 -7.92 -12.88
C HIS A 173 -4.46 -8.58 -13.82
N ARG A 174 -4.05 -7.91 -14.90
CA ARG A 174 -2.97 -8.40 -15.78
C ARG A 174 -1.63 -8.46 -15.04
N ASN A 175 -1.30 -7.41 -14.30
CA ASN A 175 -0.10 -7.36 -13.46
C ASN A 175 -0.13 -8.44 -12.36
N GLY A 176 -1.28 -8.61 -11.70
CA GLY A 176 -1.49 -9.64 -10.66
C GLY A 176 -1.44 -11.07 -11.19
N ALA A 177 -1.84 -11.33 -12.44
CA ALA A 177 -1.77 -12.65 -13.06
C ALA A 177 -0.34 -13.21 -13.15
N ALA A 178 0.66 -12.33 -13.22
CA ALA A 178 2.08 -12.69 -13.24
C ALA A 178 2.72 -12.73 -11.83
N ASN A 179 1.99 -12.35 -10.78
CA ASN A 179 2.53 -12.24 -9.44
C ASN A 179 2.17 -13.49 -8.59
N PRO A 180 3.15 -14.32 -8.19
CA PRO A 180 2.89 -15.52 -7.38
C PRO A 180 2.39 -15.21 -5.96
N TYR A 181 2.49 -13.96 -5.51
CA TYR A 181 2.00 -13.50 -4.21
C TYR A 181 0.60 -12.87 -4.28
N ALA A 182 0.03 -12.71 -5.47
CA ALA A 182 -1.30 -12.11 -5.63
C ALA A 182 -2.42 -13.09 -5.27
N GLN A 183 -3.47 -12.57 -4.62
CA GLN A 183 -4.72 -13.28 -4.36
C GLN A 183 -5.44 -13.65 -5.65
N PHE A 184 -5.46 -12.75 -6.63
CA PHE A 184 -6.06 -12.99 -7.95
C PHE A 184 -5.00 -13.10 -9.03
N GLN A 185 -4.61 -14.34 -9.34
CA GLN A 185 -3.65 -14.66 -10.41
C GLN A 185 -4.39 -14.90 -11.74
N ARG A 186 -5.23 -13.93 -12.14
CA ARG A 186 -6.07 -14.03 -13.33
C ARG A 186 -6.30 -12.68 -13.99
N GLU A 187 -6.12 -12.64 -15.31
CA GLU A 187 -6.52 -11.52 -16.16
C GLU A 187 -8.05 -11.40 -16.26
N ILE A 188 -8.54 -10.18 -16.42
CA ILE A 188 -9.94 -9.87 -16.71
C ILE A 188 -10.04 -9.00 -17.96
N THR A 189 -11.20 -9.00 -18.58
CA THR A 189 -11.54 -8.12 -19.71
C THR A 189 -12.32 -6.89 -19.24
N ALA A 190 -12.29 -5.82 -20.04
CA ALA A 190 -13.10 -4.63 -19.77
C ALA A 190 -14.62 -4.92 -19.76
N GLU A 191 -15.07 -5.93 -20.50
CA GLU A 191 -16.48 -6.40 -20.46
C GLU A 191 -16.80 -7.09 -19.13
N GLU A 192 -15.91 -7.95 -18.62
CA GLU A 192 -16.07 -8.55 -17.29
C GLU A 192 -16.11 -7.48 -16.18
N ALA A 193 -15.23 -6.48 -16.25
CA ALA A 193 -15.22 -5.36 -15.31
C ALA A 193 -16.57 -4.61 -15.29
N ARG A 194 -17.02 -4.15 -16.46
CA ARG A 194 -18.25 -3.34 -16.62
C ARG A 194 -19.55 -4.11 -16.40
N SER A 195 -19.55 -5.42 -16.60
CA SER A 195 -20.75 -6.26 -16.37
C SER A 195 -20.80 -6.88 -14.98
N SER A 196 -19.79 -6.65 -14.14
CA SER A 196 -19.75 -7.20 -12.78
C SER A 196 -20.81 -6.59 -11.86
N PRO A 197 -21.15 -7.25 -10.73
CA PRO A 197 -22.17 -6.75 -9.80
C PRO A 197 -21.87 -5.32 -9.34
N ALA A 198 -22.91 -4.48 -9.26
CA ALA A 198 -22.79 -3.14 -8.70
C ALA A 198 -22.53 -3.21 -7.19
N VAL A 199 -21.70 -2.31 -6.68
CA VAL A 199 -21.37 -2.19 -5.24
C VAL A 199 -21.84 -0.84 -4.72
N ALA A 200 -21.33 0.25 -5.29
CA ALA A 200 -21.68 1.62 -4.94
C ALA A 200 -21.60 2.48 -6.22
N ASP A 201 -22.76 2.71 -6.85
CA ASP A 201 -22.87 3.35 -8.16
C ASP A 201 -21.95 4.58 -8.31
N PRO A 202 -21.13 4.67 -9.38
CA PRO A 202 -21.05 3.75 -10.54
C PRO A 202 -20.14 2.52 -10.33
N LEU A 203 -19.51 2.37 -9.15
CA LEU A 203 -18.55 1.30 -8.90
C LEU A 203 -19.18 -0.09 -8.88
N ARG A 204 -18.47 -1.02 -9.48
CA ARG A 204 -18.78 -2.45 -9.55
C ARG A 204 -17.74 -3.28 -8.82
N LEU A 205 -17.93 -4.59 -8.80
CA LEU A 205 -17.10 -5.52 -8.03
C LEU A 205 -15.60 -5.37 -8.34
N TYR A 206 -15.22 -5.28 -9.61
CA TYR A 206 -13.82 -5.13 -10.02
C TYR A 206 -13.24 -3.74 -9.77
N ASP A 207 -14.09 -2.77 -9.40
CA ASP A 207 -13.64 -1.46 -8.95
C ASP A 207 -13.23 -1.44 -7.48
N CYS A 208 -13.52 -2.49 -6.72
CA CYS A 208 -13.25 -2.58 -5.28
C CYS A 208 -12.11 -3.57 -5.02
N CYS A 209 -11.21 -3.26 -4.08
CA CYS A 209 -10.24 -4.25 -3.61
C CYS A 209 -10.97 -5.38 -2.84
N PRO A 210 -10.42 -6.61 -2.83
CA PRO A 210 -10.96 -7.70 -2.02
C PRO A 210 -10.63 -7.50 -0.54
N THR A 211 -11.32 -8.26 0.31
CA THR A 211 -10.80 -8.59 1.65
C THR A 211 -9.69 -9.63 1.49
N SER A 212 -8.61 -9.45 2.25
CA SER A 212 -7.42 -10.28 2.10
C SER A 212 -6.75 -10.56 3.43
N ASP A 213 -6.19 -11.76 3.53
CA ASP A 213 -5.27 -12.15 4.57
C ASP A 213 -3.85 -12.14 4.02
N GLY A 214 -2.90 -11.69 4.83
CA GLY A 214 -1.50 -11.73 4.44
C GLY A 214 -0.61 -10.83 5.28
N ALA A 215 0.70 -11.02 5.09
CA ALA A 215 1.73 -10.24 5.74
C ALA A 215 2.87 -9.88 4.78
N ALA A 216 3.53 -8.76 5.05
CA ALA A 216 4.74 -8.32 4.37
C ALA A 216 5.73 -7.75 5.39
N ALA A 217 7.02 -7.91 5.12
CA ALA A 217 8.08 -7.45 5.98
C ALA A 217 9.26 -6.88 5.19
N ILE A 218 9.93 -5.90 5.78
CA ILE A 218 11.21 -5.38 5.31
C ILE A 218 12.17 -5.24 6.49
N VAL A 219 13.46 -5.42 6.22
CA VAL A 219 14.56 -5.18 7.16
C VAL A 219 15.26 -3.90 6.74
N LEU A 220 15.18 -2.86 7.57
CA LEU A 220 15.86 -1.60 7.38
C LEU A 220 17.16 -1.56 8.18
N ARG A 221 18.25 -1.13 7.58
CA ARG A 221 19.58 -1.05 8.20
C ARG A 221 20.08 0.39 8.19
N ALA A 222 20.70 0.78 9.30
CA ALA A 222 21.44 2.04 9.38
C ALA A 222 22.71 1.96 8.51
N GLY A 223 22.87 2.88 7.58
CA GLY A 223 23.93 2.82 6.57
C GLY A 223 23.35 2.55 5.19
N GLY A 224 24.18 2.65 4.16
CA GLY A 224 23.74 2.67 2.77
C GLY A 224 24.51 1.69 1.89
N ASP A 225 24.91 0.55 2.45
CA ASP A 225 25.67 -0.47 1.73
C ASP A 225 24.77 -1.50 1.02
N ASP A 226 23.45 -1.41 1.19
CA ASP A 226 22.46 -2.28 0.55
C ASP A 226 22.09 -1.76 -0.87
N ASP A 227 21.69 -2.66 -1.77
CA ASP A 227 21.39 -2.34 -3.18
C ASP A 227 20.19 -1.39 -3.38
N VAL A 228 19.38 -1.20 -2.33
CA VAL A 228 18.20 -0.32 -2.35
C VAL A 228 18.23 0.56 -1.11
N GLU A 229 18.07 1.86 -1.33
CA GLU A 229 17.94 2.86 -0.29
C GLU A 229 16.51 3.37 -0.17
N LEU A 230 16.05 3.59 1.07
CA LEU A 230 14.86 4.37 1.36
C LEU A 230 15.24 5.86 1.43
N ALA A 231 15.22 6.51 0.27
CA ALA A 231 15.66 7.88 0.07
C ALA A 231 14.78 8.90 0.81
N GLY A 232 13.47 8.75 0.71
CA GLY A 232 12.51 9.71 1.27
C GLY A 232 11.29 9.03 1.86
N VAL A 233 10.78 9.56 2.97
CA VAL A 233 9.48 9.15 3.50
C VAL A 233 8.81 10.31 4.24
N ALA A 234 7.54 10.55 3.93
CA ALA A 234 6.78 11.58 4.62
C ALA A 234 5.31 11.19 4.75
N GLY A 235 4.70 11.69 5.82
CA GLY A 235 3.28 11.51 6.09
C GLY A 235 2.52 12.84 6.16
N ALA A 236 1.24 12.79 5.85
CA ALA A 236 0.32 13.90 6.09
C ALA A 236 -1.09 13.40 6.40
N THR A 237 -1.85 14.26 7.08
CA THR A 237 -3.30 14.09 7.25
C THR A 237 -4.05 15.11 6.41
N GLY A 238 -5.26 14.73 6.01
CA GLY A 238 -6.20 15.58 5.29
C GLY A 238 -7.39 15.97 6.16
N THR A 239 -8.31 16.76 5.59
CA THR A 239 -9.61 17.04 6.21
C THR A 239 -10.37 15.74 6.40
N HIS A 240 -10.78 15.46 7.64
CA HIS A 240 -11.37 14.16 8.03
C HIS A 240 -12.69 13.91 7.30
N ALA A 241 -13.65 14.82 7.45
CA ALA A 241 -14.91 14.74 6.75
C ALA A 241 -14.74 15.14 5.27
N VAL A 242 -15.10 14.24 4.35
CA VAL A 242 -15.08 14.52 2.91
C VAL A 242 -16.04 15.68 2.58
N ALA A 243 -17.20 15.74 3.24
CA ALA A 243 -18.18 16.80 3.05
C ALA A 243 -17.68 18.21 3.45
N GLU A 244 -16.59 18.31 4.20
CA GLU A 244 -15.97 19.58 4.60
C GLU A 244 -14.83 20.02 3.66
N ARG A 245 -14.47 19.20 2.67
CA ARG A 245 -13.45 19.54 1.68
C ARG A 245 -13.96 20.59 0.69
N PRO A 246 -13.15 21.60 0.32
CA PRO A 246 -13.53 22.55 -0.73
C PRO A 246 -13.80 21.87 -2.08
N ASP A 247 -13.02 20.84 -2.39
CA ASP A 247 -13.23 19.91 -3.48
C ASP A 247 -13.31 18.49 -2.92
N PRO A 248 -14.44 17.77 -3.05
CA PRO A 248 -14.57 16.41 -2.54
C PRO A 248 -13.65 15.39 -3.25
N LEU A 249 -13.15 15.71 -4.45
CA LEU A 249 -12.17 14.87 -5.14
C LEU A 249 -10.74 15.07 -4.63
N ALA A 250 -10.48 16.20 -3.96
CA ALA A 250 -9.14 16.49 -3.48
C ALA A 250 -8.76 15.59 -2.30
N ILE A 251 -7.53 15.09 -2.35
CA ILE A 251 -6.93 14.23 -1.33
C ILE A 251 -5.69 14.92 -0.76
N GLU A 252 -5.89 16.00 -0.01
CA GLU A 252 -4.81 16.85 0.51
C GLU A 252 -3.71 16.10 1.27
N SER A 253 -4.03 14.95 1.88
CA SER A 253 -3.02 14.11 2.53
C SER A 253 -2.02 13.54 1.51
N VAL A 254 -2.48 13.14 0.32
CA VAL A 254 -1.65 12.58 -0.75
C VAL A 254 -0.71 13.65 -1.30
N SER A 255 -1.24 14.80 -1.75
CA SER A 255 -0.41 15.89 -2.27
C SER A 255 0.60 16.37 -1.21
N ARG A 256 0.19 16.57 0.04
CA ARG A 256 1.11 16.99 1.12
C ARG A 256 2.17 15.93 1.45
N ALA A 257 1.81 14.64 1.46
CA ALA A 257 2.77 13.57 1.73
C ALA A 257 3.78 13.45 0.58
N GLY A 258 3.31 13.50 -0.67
CA GLY A 258 4.14 13.54 -1.87
C GLY A 258 5.10 14.71 -1.86
N ASP A 259 4.60 15.94 -1.74
CA ASP A 259 5.43 17.15 -1.73
C ASP A 259 6.52 17.12 -0.67
N ARG A 260 6.20 16.62 0.53
CA ARG A 260 7.19 16.48 1.61
C ARG A 260 8.22 15.39 1.32
N ALA A 261 7.82 14.26 0.77
CA ALA A 261 8.73 13.16 0.46
C ALA A 261 9.74 13.57 -0.61
N PHE A 262 9.28 14.18 -1.71
CA PHE A 262 10.17 14.69 -2.75
C PHE A 262 11.02 15.88 -2.30
N ALA A 263 10.50 16.76 -1.44
CA ALA A 263 11.31 17.84 -0.88
C ALA A 263 12.43 17.32 0.04
N ASP A 264 12.25 16.17 0.70
CA ASP A 264 13.27 15.53 1.54
C ASP A 264 14.41 14.92 0.70
N THR A 265 14.11 14.43 -0.51
CA THR A 265 15.11 13.83 -1.43
C THR A 265 15.73 14.84 -2.39
N GLY A 266 15.00 15.90 -2.77
CA GLY A 266 15.39 16.80 -3.84
C GLY A 266 15.16 16.24 -5.25
N LEU A 267 14.44 15.12 -5.37
CA LEU A 267 14.02 14.56 -6.65
C LEU A 267 12.83 15.33 -7.22
N GLU A 268 12.72 15.32 -8.54
CA GLU A 268 11.53 15.78 -9.28
C GLU A 268 10.60 14.60 -9.58
N ARG A 269 9.33 14.85 -9.92
CA ARG A 269 8.35 13.76 -10.17
C ARG A 269 8.74 12.87 -11.34
N GLU A 270 9.37 13.46 -12.35
CA GLU A 270 9.84 12.79 -13.56
C GLU A 270 10.99 11.81 -13.29
N ALA A 271 11.58 11.83 -12.09
CA ALA A 271 12.60 10.86 -11.70
C ALA A 271 12.01 9.48 -11.34
N VAL A 272 10.69 9.37 -11.12
CA VAL A 272 10.07 8.10 -10.72
C VAL A 272 9.89 7.19 -11.93
N ASP A 273 10.53 6.02 -11.89
CA ASP A 273 10.47 5.03 -12.97
C ASP A 273 9.39 3.96 -12.74
N VAL A 274 8.92 3.80 -11.50
CA VAL A 274 7.88 2.83 -11.14
C VAL A 274 7.12 3.28 -9.90
N ALA A 275 5.80 3.12 -9.90
CA ALA A 275 4.95 3.54 -8.80
C ALA A 275 4.05 2.42 -8.27
N CYS A 276 3.94 2.33 -6.94
CA CYS A 276 2.97 1.52 -6.22
C CYS A 276 1.94 2.47 -5.56
N ILE A 277 0.73 2.54 -6.12
CA ILE A 277 -0.33 3.49 -5.74
C ILE A 277 -1.43 2.77 -4.95
N HIS A 278 -2.16 3.48 -4.08
CA HIS A 278 -3.15 2.89 -3.17
C HIS A 278 -4.53 2.74 -3.85
N ASP A 279 -4.61 1.85 -4.83
CA ASP A 279 -5.79 1.57 -5.66
C ASP A 279 -6.89 0.77 -4.92
N ALA A 280 -7.25 1.15 -3.69
CA ALA A 280 -8.34 0.53 -2.93
C ALA A 280 -9.68 0.61 -3.68
N PHE A 281 -9.84 1.65 -4.51
CA PHE A 281 -10.90 1.80 -5.53
C PHE A 281 -10.26 2.25 -6.86
N THR A 282 -10.79 1.85 -8.02
CA THR A 282 -10.19 2.20 -9.33
C THR A 282 -10.06 3.71 -9.52
N VAL A 283 -11.06 4.49 -9.08
CA VAL A 283 -11.01 5.95 -9.09
C VAL A 283 -9.86 6.52 -8.24
N LEU A 284 -9.46 5.85 -7.16
CA LEU A 284 -8.38 6.33 -6.30
C LEU A 284 -7.02 6.24 -6.99
N GLU A 285 -6.76 5.23 -7.84
CA GLU A 285 -5.50 5.20 -8.60
C GLU A 285 -5.37 6.47 -9.46
N LEU A 286 -6.47 6.90 -10.10
CA LEU A 286 -6.51 8.10 -10.94
C LEU A 286 -6.31 9.37 -10.10
N LEU A 287 -7.10 9.55 -9.05
CA LEU A 287 -7.03 10.73 -8.18
C LEU A 287 -5.67 10.85 -7.49
N GLU A 288 -5.09 9.74 -7.06
CA GLU A 288 -3.81 9.73 -6.36
C GLU A 288 -2.65 10.06 -7.30
N LEU A 289 -2.67 9.59 -8.55
CA LEU A 289 -1.66 9.96 -9.55
C LEU A 289 -1.71 11.47 -9.87
N GLU A 290 -2.90 12.06 -9.91
CA GLU A 290 -3.12 13.50 -10.11
C GLU A 290 -2.68 14.32 -8.88
N GLU A 291 -3.05 13.88 -7.67
CA GLU A 291 -2.66 14.54 -6.41
C GLU A 291 -1.14 14.46 -6.16
N LEU A 292 -0.49 13.40 -6.61
CA LEU A 292 0.97 13.31 -6.59
C LEU A 292 1.63 14.21 -7.64
N GLY A 293 0.88 14.72 -8.62
CA GLY A 293 1.39 15.60 -9.67
C GLY A 293 2.11 14.86 -10.80
N PHE A 294 1.84 13.56 -11.00
CA PHE A 294 2.32 12.84 -12.17
C PHE A 294 1.53 13.20 -13.43
N TYR A 295 0.26 13.54 -13.26
CA TYR A 295 -0.61 14.02 -14.33
C TYR A 295 -1.37 15.26 -13.85
N ASP A 296 -1.76 16.11 -14.80
CA ASP A 296 -2.65 17.23 -14.50
C ASP A 296 -4.00 16.73 -13.95
N GLY A 297 -4.63 17.53 -13.09
CA GLY A 297 -5.93 17.19 -12.50
C GLY A 297 -6.99 16.85 -13.57
N GLY A 298 -7.65 15.71 -13.40
CA GLY A 298 -8.63 15.13 -14.32
C GLY A 298 -8.05 14.51 -15.59
N ARG A 299 -6.76 14.15 -15.62
CA ARG A 299 -6.07 13.61 -16.82
C ARG A 299 -5.43 12.24 -16.64
N ALA A 300 -5.32 11.70 -15.43
CA ALA A 300 -4.70 10.39 -15.22
C ALA A 300 -5.45 9.24 -15.93
N TRP A 301 -6.76 9.43 -16.18
CA TRP A 301 -7.55 8.47 -16.94
C TRP A 301 -7.13 8.38 -18.42
N GLU A 302 -6.72 9.50 -19.03
CA GLU A 302 -6.24 9.55 -20.42
C GLU A 302 -4.94 8.74 -20.53
N ALA A 303 -3.98 9.02 -19.65
CA ALA A 303 -2.71 8.31 -19.56
C ALA A 303 -2.90 6.79 -19.34
N THR A 304 -3.89 6.41 -18.51
CA THR A 304 -4.21 4.99 -18.28
C THR A 304 -4.76 4.31 -19.52
N LEU A 305 -5.65 4.97 -20.28
CA LEU A 305 -6.20 4.42 -21.53
C LEU A 305 -5.16 4.38 -22.66
N GLU A 306 -4.24 5.34 -22.68
CA GLU A 306 -3.14 5.42 -23.64
C GLU A 306 -2.01 4.43 -23.35
N GLY A 307 -2.05 3.80 -22.18
CA GLY A 307 -1.12 2.75 -21.76
C GLY A 307 0.14 3.27 -21.07
N GLU A 308 0.20 4.56 -20.74
CA GLU A 308 1.34 5.15 -20.02
C GLU A 308 1.53 4.52 -18.64
N THR A 309 0.44 4.09 -17.99
CA THR A 309 0.50 3.45 -16.67
C THR A 309 0.70 1.92 -16.72
N ALA A 310 0.74 1.33 -17.92
CA ALA A 310 0.93 -0.12 -18.10
C ALA A 310 2.36 -0.55 -17.69
N LEU A 311 2.56 -1.87 -17.54
CA LEU A 311 3.86 -2.42 -17.12
C LEU A 311 5.03 -1.99 -18.02
N ASP A 312 4.76 -1.82 -19.31
CA ASP A 312 5.70 -1.37 -20.35
C ASP A 312 5.46 0.08 -20.80
N GLY A 313 4.68 0.85 -20.04
CA GLY A 313 4.41 2.26 -20.26
C GLY A 313 5.49 3.19 -19.72
N ASP A 314 5.26 4.49 -19.84
CA ASP A 314 6.20 5.55 -19.43
C ASP A 314 6.31 5.68 -17.90
N LEU A 315 5.22 5.44 -17.16
CA LEU A 315 5.21 5.34 -15.70
C LEU A 315 4.46 4.07 -15.27
N PRO A 316 5.11 2.90 -15.22
CA PRO A 316 4.48 1.67 -14.77
C PRO A 316 3.89 1.80 -13.36
N VAL A 317 2.56 1.63 -13.26
CA VAL A 317 1.82 1.71 -12.00
C VAL A 317 1.37 0.32 -11.57
N ASN A 318 1.65 -0.01 -10.31
CA ASN A 318 1.20 -1.21 -9.63
C ASN A 318 1.64 -2.51 -10.36
N PRO A 319 2.94 -2.70 -10.64
CA PRO A 319 3.43 -3.88 -11.37
C PRO A 319 3.15 -5.21 -10.64
N GLY A 320 3.00 -5.17 -9.30
CA GLY A 320 2.57 -6.30 -8.49
C GLY A 320 1.07 -6.62 -8.53
N GLY A 321 0.27 -5.85 -9.28
CA GLY A 321 -1.18 -6.03 -9.41
C GLY A 321 -2.04 -5.15 -8.49
N GLY A 322 -1.41 -4.19 -7.79
CA GLY A 322 -2.11 -3.25 -6.91
C GLY A 322 -2.92 -3.95 -5.81
N LEU A 323 -3.71 -3.18 -5.08
CA LEU A 323 -4.65 -3.69 -4.10
C LEU A 323 -5.76 -4.52 -4.77
N LYS A 324 -6.09 -4.24 -6.04
CA LYS A 324 -7.13 -4.96 -6.80
C LYS A 324 -6.85 -6.44 -6.95
N ALA A 325 -5.68 -6.78 -7.51
CA ALA A 325 -5.36 -8.14 -7.86
C ALA A 325 -4.40 -8.79 -6.86
N ARG A 326 -3.43 -8.04 -6.32
CA ARG A 326 -2.54 -8.58 -5.29
C ARG A 326 -3.32 -8.90 -4.02
N GLY A 327 -4.28 -8.07 -3.66
CA GLY A 327 -5.02 -8.14 -2.41
C GLY A 327 -4.68 -6.97 -1.48
N HIS A 328 -5.54 -6.75 -0.48
CA HIS A 328 -5.48 -5.61 0.42
C HIS A 328 -5.59 -5.99 1.92
N PRO A 329 -4.65 -6.77 2.49
CA PRO A 329 -4.56 -6.88 3.94
C PRO A 329 -4.10 -5.51 4.47
N LEU A 330 -4.95 -4.86 5.26
CA LEU A 330 -4.85 -3.44 5.58
C LEU A 330 -3.48 -3.10 6.19
N GLY A 331 -3.07 -3.79 7.25
CA GLY A 331 -1.75 -3.63 7.87
C GLY A 331 -0.56 -3.97 6.97
N ALA A 332 -0.72 -4.92 6.04
CA ALA A 332 0.37 -5.40 5.18
C ALA A 332 0.64 -4.52 3.95
N THR A 333 -0.38 -3.79 3.48
CA THR A 333 -0.37 -3.15 2.15
C THR A 333 0.80 -2.20 1.94
N GLY A 334 1.02 -1.26 2.86
CA GLY A 334 2.13 -0.31 2.74
C GLY A 334 3.50 -0.99 2.72
N VAL A 335 3.70 -2.04 3.52
CA VAL A 335 4.96 -2.79 3.51
C VAL A 335 5.09 -3.60 2.22
N ALA A 336 4.01 -4.21 1.74
CA ALA A 336 4.01 -4.97 0.48
C ALA A 336 4.29 -4.10 -0.75
N GLN A 337 3.87 -2.82 -0.75
CA GLN A 337 4.27 -1.86 -1.79
C GLN A 337 5.79 -1.68 -1.81
N LEU A 338 6.43 -1.57 -0.65
CA LEU A 338 7.89 -1.45 -0.55
C LEU A 338 8.63 -2.74 -0.90
N VAL A 339 8.09 -3.90 -0.53
CA VAL A 339 8.66 -5.19 -0.96
C VAL A 339 8.64 -5.30 -2.48
N GLU A 340 7.53 -4.95 -3.13
CA GLU A 340 7.46 -4.96 -4.59
C GLU A 340 8.47 -3.99 -5.22
N LEU A 341 8.57 -2.74 -4.72
CA LEU A 341 9.56 -1.79 -5.23
C LEU A 341 11.00 -2.27 -5.01
N THR A 342 11.29 -2.90 -3.88
CA THR A 342 12.62 -3.46 -3.60
C THR A 342 12.97 -4.53 -4.63
N TRP A 343 12.04 -5.43 -4.96
CA TRP A 343 12.25 -6.43 -6.01
C TRP A 343 12.38 -5.80 -7.40
N GLN A 344 11.59 -4.78 -7.73
CA GLN A 344 11.70 -4.08 -9.01
C GLN A 344 13.07 -3.41 -9.18
N LEU A 345 13.55 -2.70 -8.15
CA LEU A 345 14.83 -1.99 -8.16
C LEU A 345 16.04 -2.95 -8.17
N ARG A 346 15.93 -4.11 -7.53
CA ARG A 346 16.98 -5.17 -7.59
C ARG A 346 16.98 -5.98 -8.88
N GLY A 347 15.89 -5.94 -9.66
CA GLY A 347 15.72 -6.78 -10.85
C GLY A 347 15.18 -8.19 -10.56
N ASP A 348 14.55 -8.38 -9.40
CA ASP A 348 14.09 -9.67 -8.87
C ASP A 348 12.56 -9.86 -9.01
N ALA A 349 11.88 -9.08 -9.85
CA ALA A 349 10.42 -9.11 -9.97
C ALA A 349 9.88 -10.09 -11.05
N ASP A 350 10.66 -11.09 -11.45
CA ASP A 350 10.24 -12.16 -12.39
C ASP A 350 9.55 -11.63 -13.68
N ALA A 351 8.37 -12.18 -14.03
CA ALA A 351 7.63 -11.86 -15.24
C ALA A 351 6.96 -10.47 -15.22
N ARG A 352 6.98 -9.78 -14.08
CA ARG A 352 6.43 -8.42 -13.89
C ARG A 352 7.54 -7.37 -13.70
N GLN A 353 8.77 -7.67 -14.11
CA GLN A 353 9.90 -6.76 -14.01
C GLN A 353 9.74 -5.56 -14.95
N VAL A 354 9.80 -4.36 -14.38
CA VAL A 354 9.93 -3.09 -15.11
C VAL A 354 11.35 -2.95 -15.65
N ALA A 355 11.50 -2.34 -16.83
CA ALA A 355 12.78 -2.25 -17.52
C ALA A 355 13.71 -1.20 -16.89
N GLY A 356 14.64 -1.66 -16.03
CA GLY A 356 15.72 -0.84 -15.48
C GLY A 356 15.29 0.35 -14.61
N PRO A 357 14.34 0.21 -13.67
CA PRO A 357 13.96 1.30 -12.78
C PRO A 357 15.11 1.66 -11.83
N GLU A 358 15.36 2.95 -11.64
CA GLU A 358 16.33 3.47 -10.67
C GLU A 358 15.62 4.09 -9.45
N THR A 359 14.40 4.62 -9.64
CA THR A 359 13.60 5.23 -8.57
C THR A 359 12.20 4.63 -8.51
N GLY A 360 11.78 4.23 -7.31
CA GLY A 360 10.44 3.74 -7.02
C GLY A 360 9.68 4.64 -6.05
N LEU A 361 8.37 4.83 -6.28
CA LEU A 361 7.49 5.54 -5.34
C LEU A 361 6.39 4.61 -4.81
N ALA A 362 6.17 4.61 -3.50
CA ALA A 362 5.00 4.00 -2.88
C ALA A 362 4.14 5.07 -2.20
N LEU A 363 2.85 5.07 -2.52
CA LEU A 363 1.83 5.83 -1.80
C LEU A 363 0.89 4.86 -1.09
N ASN A 364 0.76 5.01 0.22
CA ASN A 364 -0.18 4.24 1.04
C ASN A 364 -1.14 5.20 1.75
N VAL A 365 -2.44 5.05 1.47
CA VAL A 365 -3.49 5.91 2.02
C VAL A 365 -4.29 5.18 3.10
N GLY A 366 -4.73 5.91 4.12
CA GLY A 366 -5.59 5.46 5.20
C GLY A 366 -6.94 6.16 5.12
N GLY A 367 -8.01 5.37 5.12
CA GLY A 367 -9.37 5.86 4.92
C GLY A 367 -9.60 6.40 3.51
N PHE A 368 -10.44 7.43 3.39
CA PHE A 368 -10.67 8.10 2.11
C PHE A 368 -9.77 9.35 1.98
N GLY A 369 -8.47 9.19 2.28
CA GLY A 369 -7.52 10.31 2.34
C GLY A 369 -7.33 10.96 3.71
N ASN A 370 -7.67 10.27 4.80
CA ASN A 370 -7.51 10.80 6.16
C ASN A 370 -6.04 10.88 6.55
N ASN A 371 -5.26 9.91 6.11
CA ASN A 371 -3.82 9.82 6.26
C ASN A 371 -3.21 9.34 4.94
N ALA A 372 -2.01 9.81 4.60
CA ALA A 372 -1.22 9.26 3.52
C ALA A 372 0.25 9.25 3.91
N ILE A 373 0.96 8.19 3.51
CA ILE A 373 2.41 8.06 3.60
C ILE A 373 2.95 7.87 2.19
N CYS A 374 3.89 8.73 1.79
CA CYS A 374 4.62 8.62 0.54
C CYS A 374 6.06 8.24 0.84
N THR A 375 6.58 7.23 0.13
CA THR A 375 7.94 6.71 0.27
C THR A 375 8.63 6.66 -1.08
N LEU A 376 9.87 7.13 -1.16
CA LEU A 376 10.75 7.07 -2.32
C LEU A 376 11.90 6.10 -2.03
N LEU A 377 12.16 5.18 -2.96
CA LEU A 377 13.28 4.24 -2.92
C LEU A 377 14.17 4.48 -4.15
N GLU A 378 15.48 4.34 -3.98
CA GLU A 378 16.47 4.45 -5.06
C GLU A 378 17.33 3.17 -5.11
N ALA A 379 17.64 2.69 -6.31
CA ALA A 379 18.67 1.67 -6.53
C ALA A 379 20.06 2.29 -6.32
N ARG A 380 21.03 1.52 -5.80
CA ARG A 380 22.40 1.98 -5.52
C ARG A 380 23.47 1.32 -6.37
#